data_AF-A0A2T5JP38-F1
#
_entry.id   AF-A0A2T5JP38-F1
#
_cell.length_a   1.000
_cell.length_b   1.000
_cell.length_c   1.000
_cell.angle_alpha   90.00
_cell.angle_beta   90.00
_cell.angle_gamma   90.00
#
_symmetry.space_group_name_H-M   'P 1'
#
loop_
_entity.id
_entity.type
_entity.pdbx_description
1 polymer ?
#
loop_
_entity_poly.entity_id
_entity_poly.type
_entity_poly.pdbx_seq_one_letter_code
_entity_poly.pdbx_strand_id
1 'polypeptide(L)'
;MKLASYLTALIISAVSLNLQAEPYCGELTEAYGTTGGDYTNSEDRQKKLPIVEKFHFTPNVENLTRGESGQLGADLTYTLQRFPNHHRALASFAKLGLRDKTAKPRGAHFSVGCAFDRAIRFKPSDGTVRMIYSNYLMKMGKNDEAFAQLKEASNLQPEDPTINYNLGLLYVQKKDYEQARTYAKKAYELGFPLPGLKNKLVEAGKWED
;
A
#
# COMPACT_ATOMS: atom_id res chain seq x y z
N MET A 1 -58.84 17.15 -35.75
CA MET A 1 -57.54 17.72 -35.32
C MET A 1 -57.34 17.45 -33.84
N LYS A 2 -56.37 16.60 -33.48
CA LYS A 2 -55.42 16.69 -32.35
C LYS A 2 -54.88 15.28 -32.04
N LEU A 3 -53.69 14.99 -32.56
CA LEU A 3 -52.85 13.87 -32.16
C LEU A 3 -52.15 14.27 -30.86
N ALA A 4 -52.29 13.47 -29.80
CA ALA A 4 -51.55 13.63 -28.56
C ALA A 4 -50.26 12.80 -28.63
N SER A 5 -49.12 13.47 -28.72
CA SER A 5 -47.80 12.83 -28.59
C SER A 5 -47.49 12.59 -27.12
N TYR A 6 -47.30 11.32 -26.74
CA TYR A 6 -46.72 10.94 -25.45
C TYR A 6 -45.20 11.02 -25.55
N LEU A 7 -44.60 11.99 -24.85
CA LEU A 7 -43.15 12.08 -24.68
C LEU A 7 -42.80 11.40 -23.35
N THR A 8 -42.28 10.17 -23.40
CA THR A 8 -41.70 9.51 -22.22
C THR A 8 -40.36 10.17 -21.88
N ALA A 9 -40.30 10.92 -20.79
CA ALA A 9 -39.05 11.46 -20.26
C ALA A 9 -38.25 10.34 -19.58
N LEU A 10 -37.11 9.98 -20.18
CA LEU A 10 -36.13 9.08 -19.58
C LEU A 10 -35.35 9.88 -18.52
N ILE A 11 -35.62 9.64 -17.24
CA ILE A 11 -34.86 10.23 -16.14
C ILE A 11 -33.55 9.44 -16.04
N ILE A 12 -32.48 9.98 -16.62
CA ILE A 12 -31.12 9.50 -16.39
C ILE A 12 -30.70 10.05 -15.02
N SER A 13 -30.84 9.24 -13.98
CA SER A 13 -30.24 9.53 -12.67
C SER A 13 -28.72 9.46 -12.82
N ALA A 14 -28.07 10.62 -12.90
CA ALA A 14 -26.62 10.72 -12.87
C ALA A 14 -26.13 10.22 -11.50
N VAL A 15 -25.60 9.00 -11.46
CA VAL A 15 -24.81 8.52 -10.32
C VAL A 15 -23.51 9.32 -10.35
N SER A 16 -23.44 10.36 -9.54
CA SER A 16 -22.20 11.10 -9.30
C SER A 16 -21.23 10.18 -8.56
N LEU A 17 -20.37 9.50 -9.32
CA LEU A 17 -19.17 8.86 -8.80
C LEU A 17 -18.27 9.98 -8.24
N ASN A 18 -18.22 10.08 -6.92
CA ASN A 18 -17.27 10.93 -6.21
C ASN A 18 -15.86 10.33 -6.36
N LEU A 19 -15.26 10.48 -7.54
CA LEU A 19 -13.82 10.32 -7.73
C LEU A 19 -13.14 11.58 -7.20
N GLN A 20 -13.00 11.68 -5.88
CA GLN A 20 -12.03 12.60 -5.30
C GLN A 20 -10.64 12.03 -5.63
N ALA A 21 -10.08 12.45 -6.76
CA ALA A 21 -8.65 12.29 -7.01
C ALA A 21 -7.92 12.88 -5.80
N GLU A 22 -7.03 12.11 -5.19
CA GLU A 22 -6.18 12.61 -4.11
C GLU A 22 -5.51 13.90 -4.57
N PRO A 23 -5.47 14.96 -3.73
CA PRO A 23 -4.81 16.19 -4.10
C PRO A 23 -3.34 15.89 -4.44
N TYR A 24 -2.87 16.47 -5.55
CA TYR A 24 -1.51 16.31 -6.06
C TYR A 24 -0.46 16.31 -4.92
N CYS A 25 0.28 15.20 -4.81
CA CYS A 25 1.14 14.88 -3.67
C CYS A 25 2.57 15.45 -3.75
N GLY A 26 2.71 16.59 -4.45
CA GLY A 26 3.98 17.28 -4.65
C GLY A 26 4.92 16.58 -5.63
N GLU A 27 5.94 17.32 -6.05
CA GLU A 27 7.00 16.82 -6.92
C GLU A 27 7.90 15.82 -6.18
N LEU A 28 8.45 14.86 -6.93
CA LEU A 28 9.44 13.93 -6.41
C LEU A 28 10.82 14.61 -6.23
N THR A 29 11.03 15.70 -6.96
CA THR A 29 12.23 16.53 -6.97
C THR A 29 11.91 17.88 -6.36
N GLU A 30 12.77 18.38 -5.46
CA GLU A 30 12.80 19.72 -4.82
C GLU A 30 12.39 19.70 -3.33
N ALA A 31 13.30 19.92 -2.39
CA ALA A 31 13.99 21.20 -2.17
C ALA A 31 15.52 21.15 -1.95
N TYR A 32 16.17 19.98 -2.03
CA TYR A 32 17.64 19.87 -1.80
C TYR A 32 18.31 18.80 -2.68
N GLY A 33 18.14 18.89 -4.01
CA GLY A 33 18.94 18.13 -5.00
C GLY A 33 18.90 16.61 -4.85
N THR A 34 18.14 15.94 -5.72
CA THR A 34 17.96 14.48 -5.85
C THR A 34 17.36 13.76 -4.65
N THR A 35 16.42 12.84 -4.93
CA THR A 35 16.02 11.80 -3.97
C THR A 35 17.29 11.10 -3.48
N GLY A 36 17.39 10.89 -2.16
CA GLY A 36 18.50 10.18 -1.51
C GLY A 36 18.74 8.75 -2.02
N GLY A 37 17.82 8.15 -2.77
CA GLY A 37 18.08 6.97 -3.59
C GLY A 37 16.86 6.10 -3.82
N ASP A 38 17.08 4.96 -4.48
CA ASP A 38 16.13 3.87 -4.63
C ASP A 38 16.40 2.79 -3.58
N TYR A 39 15.40 2.49 -2.75
CA TYR A 39 15.53 1.51 -1.66
C TYR A 39 15.81 0.08 -2.17
N THR A 40 15.53 -0.22 -3.43
CA THR A 40 15.80 -1.52 -4.06
C THR A 40 17.10 -1.54 -4.87
N ASN A 41 17.79 -0.40 -4.99
CA ASN A 41 19.11 -0.34 -5.61
C ASN A 41 20.21 -0.65 -4.57
N SER A 42 21.07 -1.63 -4.88
CA SER A 42 22.10 -2.12 -3.94
C SER A 42 23.14 -1.04 -3.58
N GLU A 43 23.54 -0.21 -4.53
CA GLU A 43 24.51 0.86 -4.30
C GLU A 43 23.93 1.94 -3.40
N ASP A 44 22.70 2.38 -3.66
CA ASP A 44 22.03 3.37 -2.82
C ASP A 44 21.83 2.84 -1.39
N ARG A 45 21.45 1.56 -1.25
CA ARG A 45 21.36 0.90 0.06
C ARG A 45 22.69 0.85 0.81
N GLN A 46 23.81 0.71 0.10
CA GLN A 46 25.13 0.63 0.73
C GLN A 46 25.68 2.02 1.07
N LYS A 47 25.53 3.00 0.17
CA LYS A 47 26.23 4.29 0.25
C LYS A 47 25.39 5.42 0.83
N LYS A 48 24.08 5.43 0.59
CA LYS A 48 23.21 6.58 0.87
C LYS A 48 22.20 6.28 1.98
N LEU A 49 21.60 5.09 1.98
CA LEU A 49 20.59 4.68 2.96
C LEU A 49 21.07 4.76 4.41
N PRO A 50 22.31 4.33 4.78
CA PRO A 50 22.75 4.36 6.17
C PRO A 50 22.83 5.77 6.74
N ILE A 51 23.09 6.79 5.89
CA ILE A 51 23.12 8.18 6.31
C ILE A 51 21.72 8.63 6.72
N VAL A 52 20.70 8.29 5.92
CA VAL A 52 19.31 8.66 6.23
C VAL A 52 18.79 7.89 7.44
N GLU A 53 18.97 6.57 7.48
CA GLU A 53 18.44 5.75 8.57
C GLU A 53 19.07 6.11 9.92
N LYS A 54 20.37 6.45 9.94
CA LYS A 54 21.08 6.85 11.17
C LYS A 54 20.46 8.06 11.87
N PHE A 55 19.93 9.02 11.12
CA PHE A 55 19.43 10.28 11.69
C PHE A 55 17.90 10.42 11.69
N HIS A 56 17.19 9.64 10.88
CA HIS A 56 15.74 9.80 10.70
C HIS A 56 14.95 8.49 10.65
N PHE A 57 15.60 7.32 10.66
CA PHE A 57 14.89 6.04 10.69
C PHE A 57 15.57 5.05 11.64
N THR A 58 15.77 5.49 12.88
CA THR A 58 16.33 4.66 13.95
C THR A 58 15.32 3.62 14.43
N PRO A 59 15.74 2.60 15.21
CA PRO A 59 14.81 1.62 15.77
C PRO A 59 13.66 2.25 16.59
N ASN A 60 13.88 3.41 17.21
CA ASN A 60 12.82 4.14 17.92
C ASN A 60 11.75 4.70 16.98
N VAL A 61 12.17 5.21 15.82
CA VAL A 61 11.28 5.74 14.79
C VAL A 61 10.52 4.59 14.12
N GLU A 62 11.20 3.52 13.73
CA GLU A 62 10.57 2.34 13.10
C GLU A 62 9.52 1.69 14.03
N ASN A 63 9.85 1.56 15.32
CA ASN A 63 8.92 0.99 16.30
C ASN A 63 7.85 1.98 16.78
N LEU A 64 7.88 3.24 16.29
CA LEU A 64 6.97 4.33 16.62
C LEU A 64 6.97 4.71 18.12
N THR A 65 8.11 4.53 18.80
CA THR A 65 8.27 4.84 20.23
C THR A 65 8.50 6.35 20.44
N ARG A 66 9.43 6.95 19.69
CA ARG A 66 9.71 8.39 19.68
C ARG A 66 10.42 8.79 18.39
N GLY A 67 10.34 10.07 18.01
CA GLY A 67 11.14 10.62 16.92
C GLY A 67 12.61 10.74 17.32
N GLU A 68 13.48 10.74 16.31
CA GLU A 68 14.93 10.94 16.45
C GLU A 68 15.26 12.44 16.40
N SER A 69 14.76 13.15 15.39
CA SER A 69 14.98 14.59 15.22
C SER A 69 13.79 15.45 15.67
N GLY A 70 12.70 14.82 16.12
CA GLY A 70 11.53 15.51 16.65
C GLY A 70 10.29 14.63 16.70
N GLN A 71 9.31 14.94 15.83
CA GLN A 71 8.06 14.19 15.75
C GLN A 71 8.22 13.00 14.80
N LEU A 72 7.59 11.85 15.13
CA LEU A 72 7.63 10.65 14.29
C LEU A 72 7.24 10.92 12.84
N GLY A 73 6.21 11.76 12.61
CA GLY A 73 5.80 12.13 11.26
C GLY A 73 6.87 12.90 10.48
N ALA A 74 7.66 13.75 11.15
CA ALA A 74 8.75 14.50 10.52
C ALA A 74 9.88 13.57 10.10
N ASP A 75 10.34 12.68 10.98
CA ASP A 75 11.40 11.71 10.69
C ASP A 75 11.01 10.73 9.56
N LEU A 76 9.79 10.21 9.62
CA LEU A 76 9.28 9.30 8.59
C LEU A 76 9.13 10.01 7.23
N THR A 77 8.58 11.22 7.20
CA THR A 77 8.44 11.94 5.92
C THR A 77 9.75 12.47 5.39
N TYR A 78 10.72 12.83 6.23
CA TYR A 78 12.09 13.10 5.78
C TYR A 78 12.70 11.86 5.12
N THR A 79 12.60 10.71 5.76
CA THR A 79 13.08 9.43 5.21
C THR A 79 12.44 9.14 3.86
N LEU A 80 11.12 9.35 3.74
CA LEU A 80 10.35 9.11 2.51
C LEU A 80 10.53 10.21 1.44
N GLN A 81 11.04 11.39 1.79
CA GLN A 81 11.52 12.36 0.80
C GLN A 81 12.85 11.93 0.18
N ARG A 82 13.72 11.30 0.98
CA ARG A 82 15.02 10.81 0.50
C ARG A 82 14.90 9.47 -0.22
N PHE A 83 14.11 8.54 0.31
CA PHE A 83 13.87 7.23 -0.30
C PHE A 83 12.35 7.02 -0.42
N PRO A 84 11.72 7.48 -1.51
CA PRO A 84 10.26 7.39 -1.66
C PRO A 84 9.73 5.95 -1.54
N ASN A 85 10.46 4.97 -2.07
CA ASN A 85 10.11 3.55 -1.96
C ASN A 85 10.76 2.85 -0.74
N HIS A 86 11.08 3.57 0.33
CA HIS A 86 11.63 2.94 1.55
C HIS A 86 10.59 2.05 2.23
N HIS A 87 10.70 0.73 2.06
CA HIS A 87 9.68 -0.22 2.48
C HIS A 87 9.36 -0.14 3.99
N ARG A 88 10.39 -0.16 4.84
CA ARG A 88 10.22 -0.10 6.31
C ARG A 88 9.60 1.23 6.78
N ALA A 89 10.01 2.36 6.20
CA ALA A 89 9.47 3.67 6.54
C ALA A 89 8.02 3.84 6.06
N LEU A 90 7.66 3.35 4.86
CA LEU A 90 6.27 3.33 4.39
C LEU A 90 5.38 2.51 5.32
N ALA A 91 5.83 1.31 5.71
CA ALA A 91 5.09 0.45 6.64
C ALA A 91 4.93 1.12 8.02
N SER A 92 5.97 1.76 8.53
CA SER A 92 5.95 2.48 9.80
C SER A 92 5.01 3.69 9.74
N PHE A 93 5.02 4.44 8.63
CA PHE A 93 4.16 5.61 8.44
C PHE A 93 2.68 5.24 8.29
N ALA A 94 2.38 4.15 7.56
CA ALA A 94 1.06 3.56 7.52
C ALA A 94 0.57 3.14 8.91
N LYS A 95 1.41 2.43 9.67
CA LYS A 95 1.10 2.04 11.06
C LYS A 95 0.86 3.25 11.96
N LEU A 96 1.63 4.32 11.80
CA LEU A 96 1.46 5.57 12.54
C LEU A 96 0.11 6.23 12.23
N GLY A 97 -0.23 6.37 10.95
CA GLY A 97 -1.52 6.93 10.53
C GLY A 97 -2.72 6.13 11.04
N LEU A 98 -2.63 4.79 11.02
CA LEU A 98 -3.65 3.91 11.59
C LEU A 98 -3.77 4.06 13.11
N ARG A 99 -2.64 4.08 13.83
CA ARG A 99 -2.59 4.23 15.29
C ARG A 99 -3.21 5.55 15.73
N ASP A 100 -2.81 6.63 15.07
CA ASP A 100 -3.22 8.00 15.41
C ASP A 100 -4.56 8.39 14.75
N LYS A 101 -5.14 7.49 13.95
CA LYS A 101 -6.39 7.67 13.19
C LYS A 101 -6.40 8.95 12.36
N THR A 102 -5.28 9.24 11.70
CA THR A 102 -5.11 10.43 10.86
C THR A 102 -4.41 10.07 9.55
N ALA A 103 -4.87 10.70 8.46
CA ALA A 103 -4.20 10.59 7.18
C ALA A 103 -2.84 11.31 7.17
N LYS A 104 -2.62 12.30 8.05
CA LYS A 104 -1.38 13.07 8.14
C LYS A 104 -0.93 13.15 9.61
N PRO A 105 -0.07 12.23 10.06
CA PRO A 105 0.50 12.26 11.40
C PRO A 105 1.18 13.59 11.74
N ARG A 106 1.22 13.93 13.03
CA ARG A 106 1.82 15.20 13.50
C ARG A 106 3.28 15.32 13.01
N GLY A 107 3.61 16.46 12.41
CA GLY A 107 4.95 16.75 11.88
C GLY A 107 5.21 16.20 10.48
N ALA A 108 4.32 15.38 9.93
CA ALA A 108 4.47 14.85 8.58
C ALA A 108 4.32 15.96 7.53
N HIS A 109 5.16 15.94 6.50
CA HIS A 109 5.07 16.89 5.39
C HIS A 109 3.88 16.58 4.45
N PHE A 110 3.60 15.30 4.22
CA PHE A 110 2.50 14.79 3.40
C PHE A 110 1.69 13.71 4.13
N SER A 111 0.53 13.36 3.58
CA SER A 111 -0.32 12.29 4.10
C SER A 111 0.26 10.89 3.82
N VAL A 112 -0.24 9.87 4.51
CA VAL A 112 0.08 8.46 4.27
C VAL A 112 -0.25 8.06 2.83
N GLY A 113 -1.44 8.45 2.33
CA GLY A 113 -1.82 8.21 0.93
C GLY A 113 -0.83 8.85 -0.05
N CYS A 114 -0.43 10.10 0.21
CA CYS A 114 0.57 10.78 -0.60
C CYS A 114 1.97 10.13 -0.54
N ALA A 115 2.36 9.52 0.58
CA ALA A 115 3.60 8.77 0.65
C ALA A 115 3.60 7.59 -0.34
N PHE A 116 2.49 6.85 -0.42
CA PHE A 116 2.35 5.73 -1.35
C PHE A 116 2.24 6.18 -2.81
N ASP A 117 1.49 7.23 -3.10
CA ASP A 117 1.45 7.83 -4.44
C ASP A 117 2.86 8.21 -4.92
N ARG A 118 3.61 8.92 -4.08
CA ARG A 118 4.99 9.31 -4.39
C ARG A 118 5.90 8.10 -4.60
N ALA A 119 5.79 7.09 -3.75
CA ALA A 119 6.57 5.86 -3.88
C ALA A 119 6.28 5.11 -5.19
N ILE A 120 5.01 5.01 -5.57
CA ILE A 120 4.57 4.36 -6.81
C ILE A 120 5.00 5.17 -8.04
N ARG A 121 4.88 6.50 -8.02
CA ARG A 121 5.38 7.36 -9.12
C ARG A 121 6.91 7.28 -9.25
N PHE A 122 7.62 7.19 -8.13
CA PHE A 122 9.08 7.08 -8.12
C PHE A 122 9.56 5.75 -8.70
N LYS A 123 8.97 4.64 -8.28
CA LYS A 123 9.30 3.30 -8.80
C LYS A 123 8.05 2.46 -9.04
N PRO A 124 7.41 2.59 -10.23
CA PRO A 124 6.16 1.88 -10.54
C PRO A 124 6.26 0.36 -10.50
N SER A 125 7.46 -0.18 -10.67
CA SER A 125 7.78 -1.61 -10.68
C SER A 125 8.10 -2.20 -9.30
N ASP A 126 8.07 -1.41 -8.24
CA ASP A 126 8.27 -1.89 -6.87
C ASP A 126 6.97 -2.52 -6.32
N GLY A 127 6.81 -3.83 -6.55
CA GLY A 127 5.64 -4.58 -6.07
C GLY A 127 5.51 -4.57 -4.54
N THR A 128 6.62 -4.49 -3.81
CA THR A 128 6.63 -4.43 -2.34
C THR A 128 5.95 -3.16 -1.84
N VAL A 129 6.18 -2.00 -2.48
CA VAL A 129 5.46 -0.75 -2.17
C VAL A 129 3.95 -0.92 -2.32
N ARG A 130 3.49 -1.54 -3.42
CA ARG A 130 2.06 -1.77 -3.68
C ARG A 130 1.46 -2.74 -2.68
N MET A 131 2.19 -3.79 -2.29
CA MET A 131 1.78 -4.70 -1.23
C MET A 131 1.61 -3.97 0.12
N ILE A 132 2.58 -3.14 0.50
CA ILE A 132 2.49 -2.36 1.75
C ILE A 132 1.29 -1.39 1.68
N TYR A 133 1.03 -0.78 0.52
CA TYR A 133 -0.12 0.10 0.33
C TYR A 133 -1.44 -0.67 0.46
N SER A 134 -1.55 -1.85 -0.17
CA SER A 134 -2.69 -2.75 -0.01
C SER A 134 -2.96 -3.06 1.46
N ASN A 135 -1.93 -3.40 2.23
CA ASN A 135 -2.08 -3.70 3.66
C ASN A 135 -2.63 -2.50 4.45
N TYR A 136 -2.18 -1.28 4.14
CA TYR A 136 -2.75 -0.06 4.72
C TYR A 136 -4.22 0.13 4.32
N LEU A 137 -4.54 0.00 3.03
CA LEU A 137 -5.90 0.14 2.49
C LEU A 137 -6.88 -0.87 3.10
N MET A 138 -6.47 -2.13 3.28
CA MET A 138 -7.27 -3.15 3.98
C MET A 138 -7.60 -2.73 5.42
N LYS A 139 -6.63 -2.18 6.15
CA LYS A 139 -6.85 -1.69 7.52
C LYS A 139 -7.74 -0.45 7.58
N MET A 140 -7.80 0.32 6.49
CA MET A 140 -8.73 1.43 6.31
C MET A 140 -10.12 0.98 5.82
N GLY A 141 -10.35 -0.32 5.59
CA GLY A 141 -11.61 -0.86 5.06
C GLY A 141 -11.81 -0.67 3.55
N LYS A 142 -10.78 -0.18 2.83
CA LYS A 142 -10.79 0.08 1.39
C LYS A 142 -10.40 -1.18 0.60
N ASN A 143 -11.21 -2.23 0.73
CA ASN A 143 -10.85 -3.58 0.26
C ASN A 143 -10.69 -3.68 -1.27
N ASP A 144 -11.49 -2.96 -2.06
CA ASP A 144 -11.37 -3.00 -3.52
C ASP A 144 -10.13 -2.25 -4.02
N GLU A 145 -9.79 -1.10 -3.44
CA GLU A 145 -8.53 -0.39 -3.71
C GLU A 145 -7.33 -1.26 -3.31
N ALA A 146 -7.39 -1.91 -2.15
CA ALA A 146 -6.35 -2.83 -1.69
C ALA A 146 -6.13 -3.99 -2.67
N PHE A 147 -7.22 -4.62 -3.11
CA PHE A 147 -7.17 -5.71 -4.07
C PHE A 147 -6.51 -5.27 -5.39
N ALA A 148 -6.85 -4.09 -5.91
CA ALA A 148 -6.22 -3.55 -7.11
C ALA A 148 -4.70 -3.39 -6.93
N GLN A 149 -4.25 -2.80 -5.82
CA GLN A 149 -2.82 -2.64 -5.55
C GLN A 149 -2.09 -3.97 -5.41
N LEU A 150 -2.69 -4.94 -4.72
CA LEU A 150 -2.07 -6.24 -4.50
C LEU A 150 -2.05 -7.11 -5.77
N LYS A 151 -3.05 -6.94 -6.64
CA LYS A 151 -3.06 -7.58 -7.96
C LYS A 151 -1.92 -7.06 -8.83
N GLU A 152 -1.72 -5.74 -8.87
CA GLU A 152 -0.57 -5.15 -9.54
C GLU A 152 0.75 -5.60 -8.92
N ALA A 153 0.84 -5.69 -7.58
CA ALA A 153 2.01 -6.24 -6.90
C ALA A 153 2.32 -7.67 -7.36
N SER A 154 1.29 -8.52 -7.49
CA SER A 154 1.41 -9.90 -7.97
C SER A 154 1.83 -9.98 -9.44
N ASN A 155 1.43 -9.03 -10.29
CA ASN A 155 1.88 -8.96 -11.68
C ASN A 155 3.37 -8.59 -11.76
N LEU A 156 3.84 -7.69 -10.88
CA LEU A 156 5.23 -7.22 -10.85
C LEU A 156 6.19 -8.23 -10.21
N GLN A 157 5.74 -8.92 -9.17
CA GLN A 157 6.53 -9.86 -8.37
C GLN A 157 5.75 -11.16 -8.17
N PRO A 158 5.56 -11.96 -9.24
CA PRO A 158 4.72 -13.16 -9.18
C PRO A 158 5.26 -14.23 -8.22
N GLU A 159 6.56 -14.23 -7.94
CA GLU A 159 7.24 -15.21 -7.06
C GLU A 159 7.49 -14.70 -5.64
N ASP A 160 6.85 -13.60 -5.22
CA ASP A 160 6.92 -13.17 -3.82
C ASP A 160 5.90 -13.94 -2.96
N PRO A 161 6.34 -14.75 -1.97
CA PRO A 161 5.45 -15.56 -1.16
C PRO A 161 4.47 -14.72 -0.32
N THR A 162 4.87 -13.52 0.11
CA THR A 162 4.04 -12.63 0.94
C THR A 162 2.93 -12.00 0.12
N ILE A 163 3.22 -11.58 -1.11
CA ILE A 163 2.21 -11.05 -2.05
C ILE A 163 1.17 -12.12 -2.35
N ASN A 164 1.60 -13.33 -2.71
CA ASN A 164 0.71 -14.45 -2.98
C ASN A 164 -0.17 -14.79 -1.75
N TYR A 165 0.43 -14.83 -0.56
CA TYR A 165 -0.32 -15.07 0.68
C TYR A 165 -1.39 -14.00 0.94
N ASN A 166 -1.02 -12.72 0.85
CA ASN A 166 -1.97 -11.62 1.08
C ASN A 166 -3.10 -11.61 0.05
N LEU A 167 -2.81 -11.98 -1.21
CA LEU A 167 -3.82 -12.03 -2.26
C LEU A 167 -4.78 -13.19 -2.04
N GLY A 168 -4.26 -14.35 -1.60
CA GLY A 168 -5.09 -15.46 -1.16
C GLY A 168 -6.03 -15.08 -0.01
N LEU A 169 -5.56 -14.32 0.98
CA LEU A 169 -6.41 -13.81 2.07
C LEU A 169 -7.54 -12.89 1.57
N LEU A 170 -7.26 -12.03 0.58
CA LEU A 170 -8.28 -11.18 -0.03
C LEU A 170 -9.32 -11.99 -0.81
N TYR A 171 -8.89 -13.02 -1.54
CA TYR A 171 -9.82 -13.90 -2.24
C TYR A 171 -10.71 -14.69 -1.27
N VAL A 172 -10.20 -15.11 -0.10
CA VAL A 172 -11.03 -15.66 0.98
C VAL A 172 -12.10 -14.67 1.42
N GLN A 173 -11.75 -13.39 1.63
CA GLN A 173 -12.72 -12.37 2.02
C GLN A 173 -13.81 -12.15 0.96
N LYS A 174 -13.45 -12.26 -0.33
CA LYS A 174 -14.38 -12.18 -1.46
C LYS A 174 -15.16 -13.50 -1.68
N LYS A 175 -14.92 -14.53 -0.88
CA LYS A 175 -15.47 -15.89 -1.02
C LYS A 175 -15.15 -16.58 -2.36
N ASP A 176 -14.11 -16.10 -3.05
CA ASP A 176 -13.57 -16.75 -4.24
C ASP A 176 -12.48 -17.73 -3.81
N TYR A 177 -12.95 -18.89 -3.35
CA TYR A 177 -12.07 -19.88 -2.74
C TYR A 177 -11.16 -20.58 -3.76
N GLU A 178 -11.54 -20.65 -5.03
CA GLU A 178 -10.70 -21.24 -6.08
C GLU A 178 -9.43 -20.41 -6.30
N GLN A 179 -9.59 -19.09 -6.44
CA GLN A 179 -8.44 -18.20 -6.53
C GLN A 179 -7.64 -18.18 -5.22
N ALA A 180 -8.33 -18.16 -4.07
CA ALA A 180 -7.66 -18.20 -2.78
C ALA A 180 -6.75 -19.43 -2.61
N ARG A 181 -7.21 -20.62 -3.02
CA ARG A 181 -6.41 -21.85 -3.03
C ARG A 181 -5.21 -21.77 -3.95
N THR A 182 -5.41 -21.26 -5.17
CA THR A 182 -4.33 -21.09 -6.16
C THR A 182 -3.19 -20.26 -5.58
N TYR A 183 -3.52 -19.10 -5.03
CA TYR A 183 -2.53 -18.20 -4.43
C TYR A 183 -1.94 -18.74 -3.11
N ALA A 184 -2.74 -19.44 -2.31
CA ALA A 184 -2.26 -20.11 -1.11
C ALA A 184 -1.22 -21.20 -1.41
N LYS A 185 -1.49 -22.09 -2.38
CA LYS A 185 -0.55 -23.13 -2.82
C LYS A 185 0.77 -22.51 -3.25
N LYS A 186 0.71 -21.51 -4.13
CA LYS A 186 1.91 -20.80 -4.60
C LYS A 186 2.68 -20.16 -3.45
N ALA A 187 2.01 -19.49 -2.51
CA ALA A 187 2.67 -18.90 -1.36
C ALA A 187 3.42 -19.95 -0.51
N TYR A 188 2.81 -21.11 -0.27
CA TYR A 188 3.41 -22.19 0.52
C TYR A 188 4.51 -22.95 -0.22
N GLU A 189 4.39 -23.15 -1.53
CA GLU A 189 5.46 -23.68 -2.40
C GLU A 189 6.70 -22.78 -2.37
N LEU A 190 6.48 -21.46 -2.32
CA LEU A 190 7.53 -20.44 -2.17
C LEU A 190 8.01 -20.26 -0.71
N GLY A 191 7.58 -21.11 0.22
CA GLY A 191 8.08 -21.14 1.59
C GLY A 191 7.44 -20.13 2.55
N PHE A 192 6.24 -19.60 2.26
CA PHE A 192 5.56 -18.72 3.20
C PHE A 192 5.25 -19.44 4.53
N PRO A 193 5.63 -18.90 5.70
CA PRO A 193 5.66 -19.70 6.92
C PRO A 193 4.34 -19.76 7.69
N LEU A 194 3.40 -18.83 7.45
CA LEU A 194 2.22 -18.72 8.32
C LEU A 194 1.04 -19.58 7.83
N PRO A 195 0.49 -20.48 8.67
CA PRO A 195 -0.59 -21.38 8.26
C PRO A 195 -1.95 -20.69 8.15
N GLY A 196 -2.06 -19.41 8.53
CA GLY A 196 -3.36 -18.73 8.68
C GLY A 196 -4.26 -18.73 7.44
N LEU A 197 -3.69 -18.73 6.22
CA LEU A 197 -4.47 -18.81 4.99
C LEU A 197 -4.97 -20.24 4.74
N LYS A 198 -4.12 -21.26 4.92
CA LYS A 198 -4.54 -22.67 4.91
C LYS A 198 -5.66 -22.91 5.93
N ASN A 199 -5.51 -22.42 7.16
CA ASN A 199 -6.53 -22.58 8.21
C ASN A 199 -7.89 -22.02 7.78
N LYS A 200 -7.93 -20.81 7.19
CA LYS A 200 -9.17 -20.20 6.68
C LYS A 200 -9.80 -21.02 5.55
N LEU A 201 -8.99 -21.63 4.70
CA LEU A 201 -9.48 -22.48 3.62
C LEU A 201 -9.98 -23.83 4.15
N VAL A 202 -9.34 -24.41 5.17
CA VAL A 202 -9.82 -25.60 5.87
C VAL A 202 -11.17 -25.32 6.55
N GLU A 203 -11.29 -24.21 7.30
CA GLU A 203 -12.54 -23.79 7.95
C GLU A 203 -13.69 -23.61 6.95
N ALA A 204 -13.38 -23.17 5.72
CA ALA A 204 -14.36 -23.04 4.64
C ALA A 204 -14.69 -24.36 3.92
N GLY A 205 -14.03 -25.47 4.24
CA GLY A 205 -14.12 -26.74 3.51
C GLY A 205 -13.55 -26.64 2.09
N LYS A 206 -12.51 -25.82 1.90
CA LYS A 206 -11.88 -25.48 0.61
C LYS A 206 -10.38 -25.78 0.60
N TRP A 207 -9.90 -26.58 1.54
CA TRP A 207 -8.53 -27.09 1.52
C TRP A 207 -8.58 -28.58 1.80
N GLU A 208 -8.02 -29.35 0.88
CA GLU A 208 -7.80 -30.78 1.00
C GLU A 208 -6.29 -30.98 1.06
N ASP A 209 -5.84 -31.86 1.96
CA ASP A 209 -4.41 -32.14 2.18
C ASP A 209 -3.74 -32.83 0.97
#